data_AF-A0A091T437-F1
#
_entry.id   AF-A0A091T437-F1
#
_cell.length_a   1.000
_cell.length_b   1.000
_cell.length_c   1.000
_cell.angle_alpha   90.00
_cell.angle_beta   90.00
_cell.angle_gamma   90.00
#
_symmetry.space_group_name_H-M   'P 1'
#
loop_
_entity.id
_entity.type
_entity.pdbx_description
1 polymer ?
#
loop_
_entity_poly.entity_id
_entity_poly.type
_entity_poly.pdbx_seq_one_letter_code
_entity_poly.pdbx_strand_id
1 'polypeptide(L)'
;SAEVGTIFALSWLITWFGHVLSDFRHVVRLYDFFLACHPLMPIYFAAVIVLYREQEVLDCECDMASVHHLLSQIPQDLPYETLISRAGDLFVQFPPSELAREAAQQQAERTAASTFKDFELASVQQRPDTVLRQRFRERLRGEERTKSILTKPRTNRFVKLAVMGLTVALGAAALAVVKSALEWAPKFELQIFP
;
A
#
# COMPACT_ATOMS: atom_id res chain seq x y z
N SER A 1 4.06 -16.33 5.31
CA SER A 1 5.08 -15.42 4.77
C SER A 1 5.39 -14.38 5.83
N ALA A 2 6.67 -14.13 6.14
CA ALA A 2 7.10 -13.24 7.23
C ALA A 2 7.05 -11.73 6.90
N GLU A 3 6.74 -11.34 5.65
CA GLU A 3 6.58 -9.94 5.20
C GLU A 3 7.75 -8.98 5.52
N VAL A 4 8.99 -9.48 5.55
CA VAL A 4 10.19 -8.69 5.89
C VAL A 4 10.55 -7.58 4.88
N GLY A 5 10.17 -7.75 3.61
CA GLY A 5 10.56 -6.83 2.54
C GLY A 5 12.06 -6.84 2.24
N THR A 6 12.59 -5.77 1.65
CA THR A 6 13.99 -5.67 1.19
C THR A 6 14.80 -4.57 1.87
N ILE A 7 14.22 -3.90 2.88
CA ILE A 7 14.83 -2.72 3.52
C ILE A 7 16.12 -3.07 4.27
N PHE A 8 16.24 -4.29 4.81
CA PHE A 8 17.46 -4.75 5.49
C PHE A 8 18.72 -4.65 4.61
N ALA A 9 18.58 -4.85 3.29
CA ALA A 9 19.69 -4.83 2.34
C ALA A 9 20.05 -3.41 1.88
N LEU A 10 19.23 -2.40 2.18
CA LEU A 10 19.45 -1.03 1.70
C LEU A 10 20.78 -0.47 2.20
N SER A 11 21.09 -0.68 3.48
CA SER A 11 22.36 -0.25 4.09
C SER A 11 23.55 -0.87 3.36
N TRP A 12 23.45 -2.14 2.97
CA TRP A 12 24.51 -2.86 2.27
C TRP A 12 24.77 -2.24 0.91
N LEU A 13 23.71 -1.95 0.16
CA LEU A 13 23.79 -1.43 -1.20
C LEU A 13 24.32 0.00 -1.23
N ILE A 14 23.92 0.88 -0.31
CA ILE A 14 24.38 2.28 -0.31
C ILE A 14 25.83 2.43 0.16
N THR A 15 26.32 1.50 0.98
CA THR A 15 27.69 1.52 1.53
C THR A 15 28.64 0.54 0.85
N TRP A 16 28.17 -0.18 -0.18
CA TRP A 16 28.90 -1.29 -0.81
C TRP A 16 29.49 -2.27 0.22
N PHE A 17 28.67 -2.65 1.21
CA PHE A 17 29.02 -3.55 2.32
C PHE A 17 30.13 -3.05 3.26
N GLY A 18 30.61 -1.81 3.10
CA GLY A 18 31.73 -1.27 3.87
C GLY A 18 31.48 -1.17 5.38
N HIS A 19 30.23 -1.09 5.84
CA HIS A 19 29.90 -1.10 7.27
C HIS A 19 29.79 -2.50 7.87
N VAL A 20 29.70 -3.53 7.03
CA VAL A 20 29.45 -4.90 7.47
C VAL A 20 30.74 -5.72 7.54
N LEU A 21 31.68 -5.41 6.66
CA LEU A 21 32.95 -6.10 6.53
C LEU A 21 33.96 -5.54 7.53
N SER A 22 34.47 -6.39 8.42
CA SER A 22 35.50 -5.97 9.39
C SER A 22 36.90 -5.87 8.78
N ASP A 23 37.20 -6.67 7.75
CA ASP A 23 38.51 -6.65 7.09
C ASP A 23 38.48 -5.78 5.83
N PHE A 24 39.25 -4.70 5.87
CA PHE A 24 39.42 -3.76 4.78
C PHE A 24 39.87 -4.42 3.47
N ARG A 25 40.64 -5.51 3.52
CA ARG A 25 41.10 -6.21 2.32
C ARG A 25 39.93 -6.79 1.53
N HIS A 26 38.94 -7.36 2.22
CA HIS A 26 37.74 -7.90 1.59
C HIS A 26 36.84 -6.78 1.04
N VAL A 27 36.77 -5.63 1.71
CA VAL A 27 36.07 -4.43 1.21
C VAL A 27 36.65 -4.01 -0.13
N VAL A 28 37.97 -3.78 -0.19
CA VAL A 28 38.63 -3.33 -1.42
C VAL A 28 38.44 -4.35 -2.55
N ARG A 29 38.55 -5.65 -2.25
CA ARG A 29 38.31 -6.72 -3.23
C ARG A 29 36.90 -6.69 -3.83
N LEU A 30 35.89 -6.39 -3.01
CA LEU A 30 34.52 -6.22 -3.48
C LEU A 30 34.34 -4.96 -4.31
N TYR A 31 35.03 -3.86 -3.94
CA TYR A 31 35.02 -2.64 -4.74
C TYR A 31 35.63 -2.89 -6.13
N ASP A 32 36.77 -3.59 -6.21
CA ASP A 32 37.36 -3.98 -7.49
C ASP A 32 36.37 -4.78 -8.35
N PHE A 33 35.63 -5.70 -7.73
CA PHE A 33 34.60 -6.48 -8.40
C PHE A 33 33.43 -5.60 -8.88
N PHE A 34 32.88 -4.73 -8.04
CA PHE A 34 31.76 -3.86 -8.41
C PHE A 34 32.15 -2.83 -9.48
N LEU A 35 33.37 -2.30 -9.44
CA LEU A 35 33.89 -1.37 -10.43
C LEU A 35 34.17 -2.03 -11.78
N ALA A 36 34.54 -3.32 -11.80
CA ALA A 36 34.77 -4.08 -13.01
C ALA A 36 33.49 -4.62 -13.67
N CYS A 37 32.36 -4.64 -12.94
CA CYS A 37 31.12 -5.29 -13.35
C CYS A 37 29.97 -4.29 -13.63
N HIS A 38 28.80 -4.82 -13.97
CA HIS A 38 27.57 -4.04 -14.14
C HIS A 38 27.17 -3.33 -12.83
N PRO A 39 26.62 -2.08 -12.87
CA PRO A 39 26.27 -1.31 -11.66
C PRO A 39 25.23 -1.97 -10.74
N LEU A 40 24.50 -2.98 -11.22
CA LEU A 40 23.55 -3.75 -10.41
C LEU A 40 24.19 -4.94 -9.69
N MET A 41 25.48 -5.22 -9.92
CA MET A 41 26.19 -6.34 -9.30
C MET A 41 26.10 -6.39 -7.76
N PRO A 42 26.12 -5.26 -7.02
CA PRO A 42 25.90 -5.28 -5.58
C PRO A 42 24.57 -5.94 -5.15
N ILE A 43 23.53 -5.86 -5.98
CA ILE A 43 22.23 -6.51 -5.72
C ILE A 43 22.35 -8.02 -5.84
N TYR A 44 23.03 -8.52 -6.88
CA TYR A 44 23.29 -9.96 -7.05
C TYR A 44 24.16 -10.49 -5.91
N PHE A 45 25.16 -9.71 -5.49
CA PHE A 45 25.99 -10.08 -4.36
C PHE A 45 25.18 -10.16 -3.05
N ALA A 46 24.30 -9.19 -2.79
CA ALA A 46 23.37 -9.25 -1.66
C ALA A 46 22.48 -10.51 -1.71
N ALA A 47 21.93 -10.83 -2.88
CA ALA A 47 21.11 -12.02 -3.07
C ALA A 47 21.89 -13.32 -2.77
N VAL A 48 23.14 -13.41 -3.23
CA VAL A 48 24.00 -14.56 -2.96
C VAL A 48 24.34 -14.71 -1.47
N ILE A 49 24.50 -13.62 -0.72
CA ILE A 49 24.68 -13.70 0.74
C ILE A 49 23.42 -14.27 1.41
N VAL A 50 22.23 -13.81 1.00
CA VAL A 50 20.97 -14.33 1.55
C VAL A 50 20.81 -15.82 1.22
N LEU A 51 21.10 -16.22 -0.02
CA LEU A 51 21.07 -17.63 -0.44
C LEU A 51 22.11 -18.49 0.28
N TYR A 52 23.30 -17.95 0.57
CA TYR A 52 24.31 -18.66 1.35
C TYR A 52 23.82 -18.99 2.76
N ARG A 53 22.97 -18.13 3.33
CA ARG A 53 22.38 -18.29 4.66
C ARG A 53 20.95 -18.85 4.62
N GLU A 54 20.56 -19.50 3.52
CA GLU A 54 19.20 -20.01 3.35
C GLU A 54 18.77 -20.93 4.50
N GLN A 55 19.66 -21.79 4.99
CA GLN A 55 19.36 -22.73 6.07
C GLN A 55 19.01 -21.98 7.36
N GLU A 56 19.82 -20.99 7.74
CA GLU A 56 19.55 -20.15 8.92
C GLU A 56 18.23 -19.39 8.78
N VAL A 57 17.92 -18.90 7.58
CA VAL A 57 16.68 -18.16 7.32
C VAL A 57 15.46 -19.09 7.36
N LEU A 58 15.59 -20.32 6.87
CA LEU A 58 14.51 -21.33 6.87
C LEU A 58 14.26 -21.90 8.26
N ASP A 59 15.30 -21.99 9.10
CA ASP A 59 15.20 -22.45 10.50
C ASP A 59 14.70 -21.34 11.46
N CYS A 60 14.74 -20.08 11.03
CA CYS A 60 14.28 -18.93 11.80
C CYS A 60 12.75 -18.89 11.94
N GLU A 61 12.25 -18.24 13.01
CA GLU A 61 10.82 -18.00 13.15
C GLU A 61 10.29 -17.16 11.98
N CYS A 62 9.12 -17.54 11.47
CA CYS A 62 8.52 -16.93 10.28
C CYS A 62 7.78 -15.62 10.63
N ASP A 63 8.48 -14.70 11.29
CA ASP A 63 8.02 -13.36 11.64
C ASP A 63 8.99 -12.29 11.13
N MET A 64 8.47 -11.07 10.93
CA MET A 64 9.23 -9.97 10.34
C MET A 64 10.46 -9.60 11.17
N ALA A 65 10.34 -9.59 12.50
CA ALA A 65 11.40 -9.11 13.39
C ALA A 65 12.58 -10.09 13.44
N SER A 66 12.32 -11.39 13.59
CA SER A 66 13.35 -12.43 13.64
C SER A 66 14.13 -12.50 12.34
N VAL A 67 13.44 -12.54 11.19
CA VAL A 67 14.10 -12.56 9.87
C VAL A 67 14.87 -11.27 9.61
N HIS A 68 14.29 -10.10 9.91
CA HIS A 68 14.99 -8.82 9.76
C HIS A 68 16.25 -8.74 10.63
N HIS A 69 16.17 -9.22 11.88
CA HIS A 69 17.30 -9.24 12.81
C HIS A 69 18.42 -10.16 12.29
N LEU A 70 18.09 -11.39 11.89
CA LEU A 70 19.03 -12.36 11.34
C LEU A 70 19.75 -11.81 10.11
N LEU A 71 18.99 -11.23 9.17
CA LEU A 71 19.54 -10.69 7.95
C LEU A 71 20.33 -9.41 8.20
N SER A 72 19.95 -8.54 9.14
CA SER A 72 20.70 -7.30 9.43
C SER A 72 22.12 -7.57 9.95
N GLN A 73 22.38 -8.75 10.51
CA GLN A 73 23.69 -9.16 11.01
C GLN A 73 24.33 -10.17 10.05
N ILE A 74 25.36 -9.76 9.31
CA ILE A 74 26.11 -10.67 8.45
C ILE A 74 27.29 -11.26 9.25
N PRO A 75 27.52 -12.58 9.18
CA PRO A 75 28.72 -13.23 9.72
C PRO A 75 29.99 -12.64 9.12
N GLN A 76 31.06 -12.54 9.92
CA GLN A 76 32.33 -11.96 9.45
C GLN A 76 33.13 -12.92 8.56
N ASP A 77 33.00 -14.23 8.80
CA ASP A 77 33.77 -15.28 8.15
C ASP A 77 33.07 -15.84 6.89
N LEU A 78 32.66 -14.96 5.99
CA LEU A 78 32.05 -15.36 4.73
C LEU A 78 33.10 -15.72 3.66
N PRO A 79 32.85 -16.75 2.83
CA PRO A 79 33.75 -17.13 1.74
C PRO A 79 33.61 -16.20 0.53
N TYR A 80 34.10 -14.96 0.64
CA TYR A 80 33.86 -13.87 -0.33
C TYR A 80 34.18 -14.22 -1.79
N GLU A 81 35.32 -14.85 -2.08
CA GLU A 81 35.69 -15.21 -3.47
C GLU A 81 34.68 -16.19 -4.10
N THR A 82 34.16 -17.13 -3.31
CA THR A 82 33.11 -18.05 -3.74
C THR A 82 31.80 -17.32 -3.98
N LEU A 83 31.44 -16.38 -3.10
CA LEU A 83 30.23 -15.57 -3.25
C LEU A 83 30.32 -14.62 -4.46
N ILE A 84 31.48 -14.05 -4.74
CA ILE A 84 31.75 -13.22 -5.92
C ILE A 84 31.54 -14.05 -7.19
N SER A 85 32.09 -15.26 -7.23
CA SER A 85 31.93 -16.17 -8.37
C SER A 85 30.45 -16.51 -8.60
N ARG A 86 29.74 -16.89 -7.53
CA ARG A 86 28.30 -17.17 -7.58
C ARG A 86 27.45 -15.97 -7.99
N ALA A 87 27.84 -14.75 -7.60
CA ALA A 87 27.12 -13.54 -8.01
C ALA A 87 27.26 -13.30 -9.52
N GLY A 88 28.44 -13.58 -10.08
CA GLY A 88 28.65 -13.61 -11.53
C GLY A 88 27.77 -14.65 -12.22
N ASP A 89 27.73 -15.88 -11.69
CA ASP A 89 26.88 -16.95 -12.22
C ASP A 89 25.39 -16.60 -12.17
N LEU A 90 24.94 -15.96 -11.08
CA LEU A 90 23.56 -15.52 -10.90
C LEU A 90 23.18 -14.41 -11.89
N PHE A 91 24.11 -13.49 -12.16
CA PHE A 91 23.93 -12.43 -13.15
C PHE A 91 23.76 -12.99 -14.57
N VAL A 92 24.51 -14.04 -14.93
CA VAL A 92 24.40 -14.71 -16.23
C VAL A 92 23.07 -15.45 -16.35
N GLN A 93 22.65 -16.14 -15.28
CA GLN A 93 21.38 -16.88 -15.25
C GLN A 93 20.15 -15.96 -15.29
N PHE A 94 20.22 -14.79 -14.65
CA PHE A 94 19.11 -13.85 -14.56
C PHE A 94 19.59 -12.44 -14.94
N PRO A 95 19.68 -12.12 -16.25
CA PRO A 95 20.18 -10.83 -16.68
C PRO A 95 19.21 -9.69 -16.27
N PRO A 96 19.73 -8.48 -15.95
CA PRO A 96 18.90 -7.39 -15.47
C PRO A 96 17.75 -6.97 -16.40
N SER A 97 17.91 -7.12 -17.71
CA SER A 97 16.88 -6.79 -18.69
C SER A 97 15.63 -7.66 -18.56
N GLU A 98 15.82 -8.96 -18.29
CA GLU A 98 14.72 -9.90 -18.10
C GLU A 98 14.05 -9.66 -16.75
N LEU A 99 14.83 -9.49 -15.68
CA LEU A 99 14.31 -9.16 -14.35
C LEU A 99 13.53 -7.85 -14.32
N ALA A 100 14.01 -6.81 -15.00
CA ALA A 100 13.31 -5.53 -15.07
C ALA A 100 11.96 -5.66 -15.80
N ARG A 101 11.90 -6.46 -16.86
CA ARG A 101 10.66 -6.73 -17.59
C ARG A 101 9.65 -7.47 -16.71
N GLU A 102 10.08 -8.50 -16.00
CA GLU A 102 9.22 -9.26 -15.08
C GLU A 102 8.73 -8.41 -13.91
N ALA A 103 9.62 -7.63 -13.30
CA ALA A 103 9.26 -6.70 -12.22
C ALA A 103 8.23 -5.65 -12.70
N ALA A 104 8.38 -5.12 -13.91
CA ALA A 104 7.43 -4.18 -14.49
C ALA A 104 6.06 -4.82 -14.73
N GLN A 105 6.01 -6.08 -15.17
CA GLN A 105 4.76 -6.82 -15.33
C GLN A 105 4.06 -7.04 -13.98
N GLN A 106 4.78 -7.52 -12.98
CA GLN A 106 4.23 -7.70 -11.63
C GLN A 106 3.75 -6.38 -11.02
N GLN A 107 4.48 -5.28 -11.24
CA GLN A 107 4.06 -3.97 -10.76
C GLN A 107 2.80 -3.48 -11.49
N ALA A 108 2.68 -3.72 -12.79
CA ALA A 108 1.48 -3.36 -13.55
C ALA A 108 0.25 -4.14 -13.07
N GLU A 109 0.41 -5.42 -12.72
CA GLU A 109 -0.65 -6.24 -12.12
C GLU A 109 -1.07 -5.73 -10.74
N ARG A 110 -0.11 -5.26 -9.92
CA ARG A 110 -0.36 -4.77 -8.55
C ARG A 110 -0.83 -3.32 -8.48
N THR A 111 -0.60 -2.52 -9.50
CA THR A 111 -0.96 -1.10 -9.49
C THR A 111 -2.47 -0.93 -9.63
N ALA A 112 -3.07 0.00 -8.86
CA ALA A 112 -4.51 0.27 -8.81
C ALA A 112 -5.21 0.50 -10.16
N ALA A 113 -4.48 0.72 -11.26
CA ALA A 113 -5.04 0.74 -12.61
C ALA A 113 -5.61 -0.61 -13.06
N SER A 114 -5.03 -1.74 -12.63
CA SER A 114 -5.62 -3.08 -12.81
C SER A 114 -6.87 -3.23 -11.95
N THR A 115 -6.80 -2.84 -10.68
CA THR A 115 -7.94 -2.88 -9.73
C THR A 115 -9.09 -2.00 -10.19
N PHE A 116 -8.83 -0.82 -10.76
CA PHE A 116 -9.86 0.06 -11.31
C PHE A 116 -10.54 -0.59 -12.53
N LYS A 117 -9.77 -1.22 -13.43
CA LYS A 117 -10.36 -1.97 -14.55
C LYS A 117 -11.16 -3.17 -14.09
N ASP A 118 -10.70 -3.90 -13.07
CA ASP A 118 -11.44 -5.01 -12.47
C ASP A 118 -12.73 -4.51 -11.80
N PHE A 119 -12.66 -3.37 -11.12
CA PHE A 119 -13.84 -2.73 -10.53
C PHE A 119 -14.81 -2.22 -11.60
N GLU A 120 -14.30 -1.64 -12.68
CA GLU A 120 -15.10 -1.19 -13.83
C GLU A 120 -15.80 -2.39 -14.49
N LEU A 121 -15.08 -3.49 -14.76
CA LEU A 121 -15.65 -4.73 -15.28
C LEU A 121 -16.70 -5.34 -14.34
N ALA A 122 -16.44 -5.35 -13.03
CA ALA A 122 -17.40 -5.81 -12.03
C ALA A 122 -18.63 -4.89 -11.97
N SER A 123 -18.45 -3.58 -12.14
CA SER A 123 -19.54 -2.59 -12.15
C SER A 123 -20.45 -2.76 -13.37
N VAL A 124 -19.91 -3.15 -14.52
CA VAL A 124 -20.66 -3.46 -15.75
C VAL A 124 -21.49 -4.75 -15.58
N GLN A 125 -21.01 -5.70 -14.78
CA GLN A 125 -21.75 -6.93 -14.48
C GLN A 125 -22.79 -6.77 -13.37
N GLN A 126 -22.62 -5.79 -12.49
CA GLN A 126 -23.60 -5.47 -11.47
C GLN A 126 -24.87 -4.93 -12.16
N ARG A 127 -26.02 -5.58 -11.95
CA ARG A 127 -27.35 -5.09 -12.40
C ARG A 127 -28.10 -4.41 -11.25
N PRO A 128 -27.73 -3.17 -10.86
CA PRO A 128 -28.41 -2.44 -9.77
C PRO A 128 -29.90 -2.17 -10.07
N ASP A 129 -30.27 -2.18 -11.35
CA ASP A 129 -31.64 -1.93 -11.79
C ASP A 129 -32.63 -3.01 -11.36
N THR A 130 -32.21 -4.27 -11.22
CA THR A 130 -33.15 -5.34 -10.83
C THR A 130 -33.61 -5.16 -9.40
N VAL A 131 -32.70 -4.77 -8.50
CA VAL A 131 -32.99 -4.53 -7.08
C VAL A 131 -33.85 -3.27 -6.90
N LEU A 132 -33.52 -2.18 -7.60
CA LEU A 132 -34.33 -0.95 -7.55
C LEU A 132 -35.71 -1.16 -8.16
N ARG A 133 -35.81 -1.87 -9.29
CA ARG A 133 -37.09 -2.19 -9.94
C ARG A 133 -37.93 -3.16 -9.11
N GLN A 134 -37.31 -4.10 -8.41
CA GLN A 134 -38.01 -4.98 -7.46
C GLN A 134 -38.54 -4.19 -6.27
N ARG A 135 -37.74 -3.32 -5.64
CA ARG A 135 -38.21 -2.44 -4.54
C ARG A 135 -39.32 -1.50 -4.97
N PHE A 136 -39.24 -0.94 -6.18
CA PHE A 136 -40.29 -0.06 -6.71
C PHE A 136 -41.58 -0.84 -6.96
N ARG A 137 -41.46 -2.07 -7.49
CA ARG A 137 -42.59 -2.97 -7.73
C ARG A 137 -43.22 -3.45 -6.41
N GLU A 138 -42.42 -3.72 -5.38
CA GLU A 138 -42.89 -4.04 -4.03
C GLU A 138 -43.57 -2.84 -3.35
N ARG A 139 -43.04 -1.61 -3.52
CA ARG A 139 -43.70 -0.38 -3.06
C ARG A 139 -45.06 -0.16 -3.71
N LEU A 140 -45.16 -0.29 -5.04
CA LEU A 140 -46.43 -0.17 -5.76
C LEU A 140 -47.44 -1.23 -5.29
N ARG A 141 -47.00 -2.47 -5.07
CA ARG A 141 -47.83 -3.55 -4.51
C ARG A 141 -48.29 -3.27 -3.08
N GLY A 142 -47.47 -2.59 -2.28
CA GLY A 142 -47.80 -2.14 -0.92
C GLY A 142 -48.75 -0.94 -0.90
N GLU A 143 -48.64 -0.02 -1.85
CA GLU A 143 -49.54 1.12 -2.02
C GLU A 143 -50.94 0.70 -2.49
N GLU A 144 -51.06 -0.30 -3.37
CA GLU A 144 -52.36 -0.86 -3.76
C GLU A 144 -53.05 -1.59 -2.59
N ARG A 145 -52.28 -2.33 -1.76
CA ARG A 145 -52.80 -3.01 -0.56
C ARG A 145 -53.21 -2.05 0.56
N THR A 146 -52.57 -0.88 0.66
CA THR A 146 -52.90 0.13 1.69
C THR A 146 -54.05 1.04 1.28
N LYS A 147 -54.30 1.26 -0.02
CA LYS A 147 -55.50 1.95 -0.51
C LYS A 147 -56.78 1.13 -0.33
N SER A 148 -56.70 -0.20 -0.29
CA SER A 148 -57.88 -1.05 -0.05
C SER A 148 -58.18 -1.32 1.43
N ILE A 149 -57.28 -0.98 2.36
CA ILE A 149 -57.43 -1.31 3.79
C ILE A 149 -57.46 -0.07 4.71
N LEU A 150 -56.98 1.11 4.31
CA LEU A 150 -56.92 2.25 5.22
C LEU A 150 -58.10 3.22 5.06
N THR A 151 -59.17 2.88 5.76
CA THR A 151 -60.10 3.86 6.34
C THR A 151 -59.31 4.99 7.03
N LYS A 152 -59.60 6.21 6.58
CA LYS A 152 -59.25 7.52 7.15
C LYS A 152 -58.71 7.51 8.61
N PRO A 153 -57.51 8.06 8.86
CA PRO A 153 -57.23 8.74 10.11
C PRO A 153 -56.91 10.24 9.88
N ARG A 154 -57.59 11.04 10.68
CA ARG A 154 -57.48 12.48 10.84
C ARG A 154 -56.06 12.83 11.35
N THR A 155 -55.20 13.37 10.48
CA THR A 155 -53.83 13.76 10.83
C THR A 155 -53.78 15.22 11.30
N ASN A 156 -53.32 15.44 12.54
CA ASN A 156 -53.35 16.73 13.23
C ASN A 156 -52.26 17.69 12.75
N ARG A 157 -52.69 18.92 12.40
CA ARG A 157 -51.87 20.02 11.84
C ARG A 157 -50.66 20.42 12.71
N PHE A 158 -50.73 20.17 14.01
CA PHE A 158 -49.64 20.49 14.96
C PHE A 158 -48.36 19.68 14.72
N VAL A 159 -48.46 18.43 14.24
CA VAL A 159 -47.28 17.61 13.93
C VAL A 159 -46.52 18.20 12.73
N LYS A 160 -47.23 18.73 11.74
CA LYS A 160 -46.60 19.40 10.59
C LYS A 160 -45.87 20.69 10.97
N LEU A 161 -46.42 21.46 11.91
CA LEU A 161 -45.79 22.68 12.42
C LEU A 161 -44.53 22.38 13.25
N ALA A 162 -44.57 21.34 14.09
CA ALA A 162 -43.41 20.93 14.89
C ALA A 162 -42.22 20.50 14.00
N VAL A 163 -42.50 19.75 12.93
CA VAL A 163 -41.46 19.30 11.99
C VAL A 163 -40.86 20.48 11.20
N MET A 164 -41.67 21.45 10.75
CA MET A 164 -41.14 22.67 10.11
C MET A 164 -40.30 23.50 11.09
N GLY A 165 -40.73 23.64 12.34
CA GLY A 165 -39.96 24.36 13.36
C GLY A 165 -38.57 23.77 13.61
N LEU A 166 -38.47 22.44 13.66
CA LEU A 166 -37.22 21.74 13.93
C LEU A 166 -36.21 21.89 12.77
N THR A 167 -36.68 21.92 11.52
CA THR A 167 -35.82 22.14 10.34
C THR A 167 -35.26 23.57 10.27
N VAL A 168 -36.04 24.58 10.65
CA VAL A 168 -35.59 25.98 10.63
C VAL A 168 -34.53 26.24 11.70
N ALA A 169 -34.72 25.67 12.90
CA ALA A 169 -33.77 25.81 14.00
C ALA A 169 -32.40 25.19 13.68
N LEU A 170 -32.38 24.01 13.05
CA LEU A 170 -31.13 23.35 12.67
C LEU A 170 -30.34 24.13 11.60
N GLY A 171 -31.04 24.74 10.63
CA GLY A 171 -30.43 25.58 9.60
C GLY A 171 -29.81 26.86 10.14
N ALA A 172 -30.47 27.52 11.10
CA ALA A 172 -29.95 28.74 11.74
C ALA A 172 -28.67 28.47 12.55
N ALA A 173 -28.62 27.34 13.28
CA ALA A 173 -27.44 26.96 14.06
C ALA A 173 -26.22 26.68 13.17
N ALA A 174 -26.39 25.97 12.06
CA ALA A 174 -25.30 25.70 11.11
C ALA A 174 -24.73 27.00 10.51
N LEU A 175 -25.60 27.95 10.17
CA LEU A 175 -25.17 29.22 9.56
C LEU A 175 -24.44 30.12 10.57
N ALA A 176 -24.81 30.08 11.85
CA ALA A 176 -24.09 30.78 12.91
C ALA A 176 -22.67 30.22 13.12
N VAL A 177 -22.52 28.88 13.13
CA VAL A 177 -21.21 28.22 13.27
C VAL A 177 -20.28 28.56 12.09
N VAL A 178 -20.80 28.56 10.86
CA VAL A 178 -20.03 28.95 9.67
C VAL A 178 -19.59 30.42 9.73
N LYS A 179 -20.47 31.32 10.21
CA LYS A 179 -20.13 32.74 10.35
C LYS A 179 -19.07 32.96 11.43
N SER A 180 -19.14 32.25 12.56
CA SER A 180 -18.11 32.29 13.59
C SER A 180 -16.78 31.70 13.12
N ALA A 181 -16.79 30.65 12.29
CA ALA A 181 -15.57 30.09 11.71
C ALA A 181 -14.89 31.06 10.71
N LEU A 182 -15.67 31.87 9.98
CA LEU A 182 -15.15 32.84 9.02
C LEU A 182 -14.49 34.07 9.69
N GLU A 183 -14.94 34.47 10.88
CA GLU A 183 -14.33 35.58 11.64
C GLU A 183 -12.95 35.25 12.23
N TRP A 184 -12.61 33.96 12.38
CA TRP A 184 -11.32 33.51 12.93
C TRP A 184 -10.23 33.32 11.85
N ALA A 185 -10.53 33.58 10.59
CA ALA A 185 -9.69 33.21 9.44
C ALA A 185 -9.01 34.38 8.67
N PRO A 186 -8.54 35.47 9.32
CA PRO A 186 -7.38 36.17 8.75
C PRO A 186 -6.41 36.70 9.81
N LYS A 187 -5.34 35.94 10.09
CA LYS A 187 -4.01 36.41 10.51
C LYS A 187 -3.00 35.24 10.54
N PHE A 188 -2.77 34.62 9.39
CA PHE A 188 -1.64 33.68 9.19
C PHE A 188 -0.86 33.96 7.89
N GLU A 189 -1.03 35.14 7.31
CA GLU A 189 -0.22 35.64 6.20
C GLU A 189 0.61 36.83 6.73
N LEU A 190 1.84 36.57 7.21
CA LEU A 190 3.00 37.50 7.24
C LEU A 190 4.22 37.08 8.10
N GLN A 191 4.50 35.78 8.34
CA GLN A 191 5.72 35.42 9.09
C GLN A 191 6.45 34.13 8.65
N ILE A 192 6.36 33.74 7.37
CA ILE A 192 7.16 32.61 6.86
C ILE A 192 7.68 32.94 5.47
N PHE A 193 8.72 33.76 5.39
CA PHE A 193 9.91 33.58 4.53
C PHE A 193 10.98 34.57 5.04
N PRO A 194 12.25 34.16 5.17
CA PRO A 194 13.31 34.97 5.77
C PRO A 194 13.67 36.22 4.94
#